data_AF-A0A9D6TZX4-F1
#
_entry.id   AF-A0A9D6TZX4-F1
#
_cell.length_a   1.000
_cell.length_b   1.000
_cell.length_c   1.000
_cell.angle_alpha   90.00
_cell.angle_beta   90.00
_cell.angle_gamma   90.00
#
_symmetry.space_group_name_H-M   'P 1'
#
loop_
_entity.id
_entity.type
_entity.pdbx_description
1 polymer ?
#
loop_
_entity_poly.entity_id
_entity_poly.type
_entity_poly.pdbx_seq_one_letter_code
_entity_poly.pdbx_strand_id
1 'polypeptide(L)'
;MSDESAAEPEKYEVLRRRLKSRRRDDPALDLFRKAEANLGDVPAVDRILSELGRCYNPLTNGPIVDLATRRAIIELLEAGKLGDAQRLLDRCLTLYAPPADVRGQGPV
;
A
#
# COMPACT_ATOMS: atom_id res chain seq x y z
N MET A 1 -4.94 -34.35 1.69
CA MET A 1 -3.50 -34.01 1.77
C MET A 1 -3.06 -33.81 0.34
N SER A 2 -3.00 -32.57 -0.16
CA SER A 2 -1.98 -31.53 0.07
C SER A 2 -1.12 -31.46 -1.19
N ASP A 3 -1.33 -30.44 -2.01
CA ASP A 3 -0.24 -29.68 -2.62
C ASP A 3 -0.80 -28.32 -3.05
N GLU A 4 -0.80 -27.39 -2.09
CA GLU A 4 -1.25 -26.03 -2.26
C GLU A 4 -0.13 -25.22 -2.91
N SER A 5 -0.29 -24.98 -4.21
CA SER A 5 0.06 -23.72 -4.89
C SER A 5 1.43 -23.10 -4.55
N ALA A 6 2.50 -23.66 -5.13
CA ALA A 6 3.74 -22.92 -5.35
C ALA A 6 3.51 -21.87 -6.46
N ALA A 7 2.89 -20.74 -6.12
CA ALA A 7 2.74 -19.62 -7.05
C ALA A 7 4.14 -19.13 -7.48
N GLU A 8 4.43 -19.28 -8.77
CA GLU A 8 5.77 -19.15 -9.35
C GLU A 8 6.48 -17.81 -9.02
N PRO A 9 7.58 -17.82 -8.25
CA PRO A 9 8.29 -16.59 -7.86
C PRO A 9 8.81 -15.77 -9.06
N GLU A 10 9.05 -16.42 -10.20
CA GLU A 10 9.50 -15.78 -11.43
C GLU A 10 8.42 -14.85 -12.05
N LYS A 11 7.14 -15.25 -12.01
CA LYS A 11 6.04 -14.38 -12.47
C LYS A 11 5.94 -13.12 -11.61
N TYR A 12 6.12 -13.25 -10.30
CA TYR A 12 6.14 -12.11 -9.37
C TYR A 12 7.35 -11.20 -9.58
N GLU A 13 8.53 -11.73 -9.86
CA GLU A 13 9.73 -10.91 -10.16
C GLU A 13 9.59 -10.12 -11.47
N VAL A 14 9.00 -10.72 -12.51
CA VAL A 14 8.69 -10.01 -13.77
C VAL A 14 7.65 -8.91 -13.55
N LEU A 15 6.60 -9.19 -12.78
CA LEU A 15 5.59 -8.20 -12.39
C LEU A 15 6.22 -7.06 -11.58
N ARG A 16 7.04 -7.37 -10.58
CA ARG A 16 7.79 -6.40 -9.76
C ARG A 16 8.70 -5.52 -10.62
N ARG A 17 9.42 -6.11 -11.58
CA ARG A 17 10.31 -5.36 -12.48
C ARG A 17 9.52 -4.42 -13.40
N ARG A 18 8.36 -4.84 -13.92
CA ARG A 18 7.45 -3.96 -14.69
C ARG A 18 6.83 -2.87 -13.83
N LEU A 19 6.41 -3.19 -12.60
CA LEU A 19 5.90 -2.23 -11.62
C LEU A 19 6.96 -1.16 -11.27
N LYS A 20 8.22 -1.54 -11.08
CA LYS A 20 9.33 -0.59 -10.85
C LYS A 20 9.47 0.46 -11.95
N SER A 21 9.21 0.12 -13.21
CA SER A 21 9.22 1.08 -14.32
C SER A 21 7.98 1.99 -14.33
N ARG A 22 6.82 1.53 -13.82
CA ARG A 22 5.58 2.30 -13.73
C ARG A 22 5.53 3.23 -12.51
N ARG A 23 6.27 2.92 -11.43
CA ARG A 23 6.28 3.70 -10.18
C ARG A 23 6.64 5.18 -10.33
N ARG A 24 7.28 5.61 -11.42
CA ARG A 24 7.56 7.04 -11.63
C ARG A 24 6.32 7.85 -12.02
N ASP A 25 5.34 7.22 -12.66
CA ASP A 25 4.12 7.86 -13.17
C ASP A 25 2.85 7.26 -12.51
N ASP A 26 2.99 6.67 -11.32
CA ASP A 26 1.91 5.93 -10.67
C ASP A 26 0.99 6.88 -9.87
N PRO A 27 -0.28 7.09 -10.30
CA PRO A 27 -1.19 8.00 -9.62
C PRO A 27 -1.50 7.60 -8.18
N ALA A 28 -1.40 6.31 -7.84
CA ALA A 28 -1.63 5.86 -6.47
C ALA A 28 -0.53 6.33 -5.51
N LEU A 29 0.71 6.46 -5.98
CA LEU A 29 1.80 7.00 -5.15
C LEU A 29 1.61 8.48 -4.86
N ASP A 30 1.04 9.24 -5.79
CA ASP A 30 0.69 10.64 -5.54
C ASP A 30 -0.47 10.76 -4.53
N LEU A 31 -1.42 9.82 -4.55
CA LEU A 31 -2.46 9.75 -3.51
C LEU A 31 -1.87 9.47 -2.12
N PHE A 32 -0.90 8.56 -1.99
CA PHE A 32 -0.19 8.33 -0.72
C PHE A 32 0.49 9.60 -0.20
N ARG A 33 1.25 10.29 -1.06
CA ARG A 33 1.90 11.57 -0.70
C ARG A 33 0.90 12.63 -0.27
N LYS A 34 -0.25 12.71 -0.96
CA LYS A 34 -1.33 13.63 -0.58
C LYS A 34 -1.94 13.26 0.77
N ALA A 35 -2.15 11.97 1.07
CA ALA A 35 -2.67 11.55 2.36
C ALA A 35 -1.72 11.95 3.50
N GLU A 36 -0.41 11.68 3.35
CA GLU A 36 0.63 12.05 4.32
C GLU A 36 0.69 13.57 4.57
N ALA A 37 0.60 14.37 3.50
CA ALA A 37 0.61 15.83 3.61
C ALA A 37 -0.65 16.40 4.30
N ASN A 38 -1.76 15.65 4.30
CA ASN A 38 -3.06 16.10 4.82
C ASN A 38 -3.47 15.37 6.11
N LEU A 39 -2.57 14.72 6.85
CA LEU A 39 -2.92 13.97 8.07
C LEU A 39 -3.66 14.80 9.14
N GLY A 40 -3.54 16.12 9.13
CA GLY A 40 -4.32 17.02 10.00
C GLY A 40 -5.76 17.30 9.54
N ASP A 41 -6.14 16.93 8.33
CA ASP A 41 -7.46 17.14 7.72
C ASP A 41 -8.14 15.79 7.45
N VAL A 42 -8.89 15.31 8.43
CA VAL A 42 -9.56 13.99 8.38
C VAL A 42 -10.50 13.87 7.17
N PRO A 43 -11.38 14.85 6.87
CA PRO A 43 -12.19 14.81 5.65
C PRO A 43 -11.38 14.71 4.35
N ALA A 44 -10.25 15.39 4.24
CA ALA A 44 -9.38 15.30 3.07
C ALA A 44 -8.75 13.91 2.95
N VAL A 45 -8.22 13.36 4.05
CA VAL A 45 -7.64 12.02 4.07
C VAL A 45 -8.67 10.96 3.71
N ASP A 46 -9.89 11.05 4.22
CA ASP A 46 -10.96 10.08 3.94
C ASP A 46 -11.32 9.99 2.44
N ARG A 47 -11.33 11.13 1.75
CA ARG A 47 -11.52 11.18 0.29
C ARG A 47 -10.37 10.51 -0.45
N ILE A 48 -9.13 10.79 -0.04
CA ILE A 48 -7.94 10.20 -0.65
C ILE A 48 -7.91 8.67 -0.43
N LEU A 49 -8.22 8.20 0.78
CA LEU A 49 -8.32 6.77 1.09
C LEU A 49 -9.43 6.08 0.30
N SER A 50 -10.54 6.77 0.05
CA SER A 50 -11.60 6.26 -0.84
C SER A 50 -11.11 6.04 -2.26
N GLU A 51 -10.29 6.95 -2.78
CA GLU A 51 -9.69 6.81 -4.11
C GLU A 51 -8.69 5.65 -4.14
N LEU A 52 -7.83 5.54 -3.12
CA LEU A 52 -6.91 4.40 -2.97
C LEU A 52 -7.64 3.05 -2.89
N GLY A 53 -8.82 3.01 -2.26
CA GLY A 53 -9.65 1.80 -2.22
C GLY A 53 -10.26 1.40 -3.56
N ARG A 54 -10.29 2.29 -4.55
CA ARG A 54 -10.69 1.96 -5.93
C ARG A 54 -9.51 1.51 -6.78
N CYS A 55 -8.29 1.84 -6.38
CA CYS A 55 -7.09 1.38 -7.06
C CYS A 55 -6.84 -0.10 -6.77
N TYR A 56 -6.51 -0.85 -7.81
CA TYR A 56 -6.19 -2.27 -7.70
C TYR A 56 -4.71 -2.47 -7.33
N ASN A 57 -4.49 -3.29 -6.32
CA ASN A 57 -3.19 -3.82 -5.95
C ASN A 57 -2.99 -5.22 -6.56
N PRO A 58 -2.12 -5.36 -7.58
CA PRO A 58 -1.83 -6.64 -8.20
C PRO A 58 -1.07 -7.62 -7.29
N LEU A 59 -0.43 -7.15 -6.21
CA LEU A 59 0.34 -7.98 -5.30
C LEU A 59 -0.54 -8.69 -4.26
N THR A 60 -1.66 -8.08 -3.87
CA THR A 60 -2.62 -8.65 -2.91
C THR A 60 -3.91 -9.12 -3.58
N ASN A 61 -4.04 -8.93 -4.90
CA ASN A 61 -5.25 -9.20 -5.68
C ASN A 61 -6.51 -8.54 -5.08
N GLY A 62 -6.38 -7.29 -4.66
CA GLY A 62 -7.43 -6.55 -3.95
C GLY A 62 -7.22 -5.03 -4.04
N PRO A 63 -7.99 -4.23 -3.29
CA PRO A 63 -7.77 -2.78 -3.24
C PRO A 63 -6.41 -2.44 -2.59
N ILE A 64 -5.83 -1.29 -2.95
CA ILE A 64 -4.61 -0.78 -2.30
C ILE A 64 -4.86 -0.51 -0.82
N VAL A 65 -6.02 0.08 -0.51
CA VAL A 65 -6.51 0.29 0.85
C VAL A 65 -7.91 -0.31 0.95
N ASP A 66 -8.08 -1.36 1.76
CA ASP A 66 -9.41 -1.91 2.00
C ASP A 66 -10.24 -1.06 2.98
N LEU A 67 -11.53 -1.37 3.10
CA LEU A 67 -12.46 -0.63 3.95
C LEU A 67 -12.08 -0.70 5.43
N ALA A 68 -11.57 -1.83 5.91
CA ALA A 68 -11.20 -2.02 7.31
C ALA A 68 -9.99 -1.14 7.67
N THR A 69 -9.00 -1.14 6.78
CA THR A 69 -7.79 -0.33 6.85
C THR A 69 -8.12 1.16 6.81
N ARG A 70 -9.01 1.58 5.89
CA ARG A 70 -9.50 2.97 5.84
C ARG A 70 -10.13 3.39 7.17
N ARG A 71 -11.05 2.59 7.72
CA ARG A 71 -11.69 2.90 9.00
C ARG A 71 -10.68 3.06 10.13
N ALA A 72 -9.72 2.13 10.22
CA ALA A 72 -8.67 2.19 11.22
C ALA A 72 -7.82 3.47 11.11
N ILE A 73 -7.46 3.91 9.89
CA ILE A 73 -6.73 5.17 9.70
C ILE A 73 -7.56 6.35 10.18
N ILE A 74 -8.84 6.44 9.79
CA ILE A 74 -9.71 7.54 10.19
C ILE A 74 -9.91 7.59 11.71
N GLU A 75 -10.17 6.45 12.35
CA GLU A 75 -10.30 6.36 13.81
C GLU A 75 -9.02 6.84 14.54
N LEU A 76 -7.84 6.52 14.00
CA LEU A 76 -6.56 7.00 14.54
C LEU A 76 -6.41 8.51 14.38
N LEU A 77 -6.81 9.07 13.24
CA LEU A 77 -6.76 10.51 12.98
C LEU A 77 -7.74 11.28 13.88
N GLU A 78 -8.97 10.80 14.02
CA GLU A 78 -9.98 11.38 14.93
C GLU A 78 -9.52 11.32 16.39
N ALA A 79 -8.79 10.28 16.77
CA ALA A 79 -8.15 10.16 18.09
C ALA A 79 -6.88 11.01 18.26
N GLY A 80 -6.48 11.79 17.25
CA GLY A 80 -5.25 12.60 17.27
C GLY A 80 -3.95 11.79 17.19
N LYS A 81 -4.03 10.49 16.89
CA LYS A 81 -2.89 9.56 16.81
C LYS A 81 -2.26 9.58 15.42
N LEU A 82 -1.78 10.76 15.00
CA LEU A 82 -1.22 10.98 13.66
C LEU A 82 -0.08 10.00 13.33
N GLY A 83 0.79 9.69 14.30
CA GLY A 83 1.90 8.75 14.09
C GLY A 83 1.46 7.31 13.87
N ASP A 84 0.35 6.86 14.49
CA ASP A 84 -0.21 5.53 14.24
C ASP A 84 -0.89 5.47 12.87
N ALA A 85 -1.62 6.53 12.51
CA ALA A 85 -2.27 6.65 11.19
C ALA A 85 -1.22 6.64 10.07
N GLN A 86 -0.12 7.39 10.24
CA GLN A 86 0.99 7.40 9.29
C GLN A 86 1.64 6.03 9.14
N ARG A 87 1.91 5.32 10.24
CA ARG A 87 2.48 3.95 10.19
C ARG A 87 1.60 2.98 9.39
N LEU A 88 0.27 3.13 9.50
CA LEU A 88 -0.68 2.28 8.82
C LEU A 88 -0.71 2.60 7.31
N LEU A 89 -0.65 3.88 6.93
CA LEU A 89 -0.46 4.34 5.55
C LEU A 89 0.86 3.81 4.95
N ASP A 90 1.97 3.94 5.67
CA ASP A 90 3.30 3.46 5.24
C ASP A 90 3.31 1.95 4.96
N ARG A 91 2.55 1.19 5.77
CA ARG A 91 2.40 -0.25 5.58
C ARG A 91 1.64 -0.55 4.29
N CYS A 92 0.56 0.16 3.99
CA CYS A 92 -0.15 0.03 2.71
C CYS A 92 0.74 0.37 1.53
N LEU A 93 1.51 1.46 1.64
CA LEU A 93 2.48 1.87 0.62
C LEU A 93 3.55 0.80 0.39
N THR A 94 4.08 0.21 1.46
CA THR A 94 5.09 -0.85 1.38
C THR A 94 4.54 -2.12 0.73
N LEU A 95 3.30 -2.49 1.02
CA LEU A 95 2.63 -3.64 0.41
C LEU A 95 2.32 -3.42 -1.07
N TYR A 96 1.93 -2.21 -1.44
CA TYR A 96 1.67 -1.85 -2.83
C TYR A 96 2.95 -1.69 -3.65
N ALA A 97 3.95 -1.07 -3.04
CA ALA A 97 5.16 -0.62 -3.69
C ALA A 97 6.39 -0.92 -2.81
N PRO A 98 6.82 -2.19 -2.71
CA PRO A 98 7.96 -2.58 -1.86
C PRO A 98 9.25 -1.88 -2.32
N PRO A 99 10.13 -1.42 -1.40
CA PRO A 99 11.39 -0.77 -1.78
C PRO A 99 12.24 -1.69 -2.68
N ALA A 100 13.02 -1.09 -3.59
CA ALA A 100 13.71 -1.84 -4.63
C ALA A 100 14.78 -2.81 -4.10
N ASP A 101 15.21 -2.62 -2.86
CA ASP A 101 16.40 -3.21 -2.23
C ASP A 101 16.11 -4.34 -1.24
N VAL A 102 14.90 -4.92 -1.22
CA VAL A 102 14.68 -6.23 -0.58
C VAL A 102 15.21 -7.36 -1.48
N ARG A 103 16.37 -7.16 -2.10
CA ARG A 103 17.14 -8.16 -2.83
C ARG A 103 18.44 -8.40 -2.06
N GLY A 104 18.45 -9.33 -1.11
CA GLY A 104 19.73 -9.75 -0.54
C GLY A 104 19.77 -10.46 0.80
N GLN A 105 18.67 -10.64 1.53
CA GLN A 105 18.68 -11.49 2.72
C GLN A 105 17.96 -12.81 2.42
N GLY A 106 18.66 -13.70 1.73
CA GLY A 106 18.44 -15.13 1.97
C GLY A 106 18.83 -15.44 3.43
N PRO A 107 18.24 -16.47 4.05
CA PRO A 107 18.63 -16.86 5.39
C PRO A 107 20.11 -17.25 5.38
N VAL A 108 20.86 -16.71 6.35
CA VAL A 108 22.21 -17.19 6.69
C VAL A 108 22.15 -18.60 7.28
#